data_AF-A0A2Z5JUT0-F1
#
_entry.id   AF-A0A2Z5JUT0-F1
#
_cell.length_a   1.000
_cell.length_b   1.000
_cell.length_c   1.000
_cell.angle_alpha   90.00
_cell.angle_beta   90.00
_cell.angle_gamma   90.00
#
_symmetry.space_group_name_H-M   'P 1'
#
loop_
_entity.id
_entity.type
_entity.pdbx_description
1 polymer ?
#
loop_
_entity_poly.entity_id
_entity_poly.type
_entity_poly.pdbx_seq_one_letter_code
_entity_poly.pdbx_strand_id
1 'polypeptide(L)' 'MGPEPLRHHTGKVHLHLAHALARLGERAEAAAEYRAALALEGDVPADVHGEARAGLAAVTEGRPAPALRFVR' A
#
# COMPACT_ATOMS: atom_id res chain seq x y z
N MET A 1 2.17 26.48 11.85
CA MET A 1 1.84 25.41 10.88
C MET A 1 2.92 24.35 10.99
N GLY A 2 2.56 23.18 11.54
CA GLY A 2 3.49 22.07 11.72
C GLY A 2 3.86 21.39 10.39
N PRO A 3 4.86 20.49 10.39
CA PRO A 3 5.34 19.82 9.19
C PRO A 3 4.33 18.77 8.67
N GLU A 4 3.31 19.23 7.93
CA GLU A 4 2.13 18.44 7.51
C GLU A 4 1.84 18.50 5.99
N PRO A 5 2.80 18.13 5.10
CA PRO A 5 2.37 17.52 3.82
C PRO A 5 3.18 16.31 3.33
N LEU A 6 4.36 16.04 3.91
CA LEU A 6 5.28 15.03 3.37
C LEU A 6 4.93 13.59 3.79
N ARG A 7 4.36 13.41 4.99
CA ARG A 7 4.08 12.09 5.58
C ARG A 7 2.90 11.38 4.90
N HIS A 8 1.88 12.15 4.51
CA HIS A 8 0.76 11.71 3.67
C HIS A 8 1.20 11.10 2.33
N HIS A 9 2.27 11.63 1.73
CA HIS A 9 2.81 11.11 0.48
C HIS A 9 3.53 9.77 0.69
N THR A 10 4.16 9.58 1.85
CA THR A 10 4.96 8.38 2.15
C THR A 10 4.12 7.10 2.13
N GLY A 11 2.92 7.08 2.70
CA GLY A 11 2.12 5.85 2.68
C GLY A 11 1.52 5.52 1.32
N LYS A 12 1.21 6.52 0.48
CA LYS A 12 0.85 6.29 -0.93
C LYS A 12 2.03 5.71 -1.73
N VAL A 13 3.26 6.14 -1.44
CA VAL A 13 4.47 5.58 -2.08
C VAL A 13 4.63 4.11 -1.73
N HIS A 14 4.54 3.75 -0.44
CA HIS A 14 4.58 2.34 -0.01
C HIS A 14 3.46 1.51 -0.66
N LEU A 15 2.23 2.04 -0.74
CA LEU A 15 1.12 1.35 -1.40
C LEU A 15 1.38 1.08 -2.89
N HIS A 16 1.86 2.07 -3.64
CA HIS A 16 2.15 1.89 -5.06
C HIS A 16 3.30 0.92 -5.31
N LEU A 17 4.34 0.98 -4.46
CA LEU A 17 5.46 0.03 -4.53
C LEU A 17 4.99 -1.40 -4.24
N ALA A 18 4.15 -1.58 -3.21
CA ALA A 18 3.55 -2.87 -2.89
C ALA A 18 2.75 -3.46 -4.06
N HIS A 19 1.94 -2.64 -4.74
CA HIS A 19 1.22 -3.05 -5.94
C HIS A 19 2.16 -3.43 -7.10
N ALA A 20 3.23 -2.69 -7.32
CA ALA A 20 4.21 -2.99 -8.37
C ALA A 20 4.91 -4.34 -8.10
N LEU A 21 5.36 -4.57 -6.87
CA LEU A 21 5.99 -5.81 -6.44
C LEU A 21 5.03 -7.00 -6.54
N ALA A 22 3.77 -6.83 -6.10
CA ALA A 22 2.77 -7.89 -6.19
C ALA A 22 2.50 -8.31 -7.65
N ARG A 23 2.53 -7.36 -8.60
CA ARG A 23 2.38 -7.64 -10.03
C ARG A 23 3.60 -8.32 -10.66
N LEU A 24 4.80 -8.09 -10.10
CA LEU A 24 6.02 -8.79 -10.49
C LEU A 24 6.09 -10.21 -9.90
N GLY A 25 5.23 -10.55 -8.93
CA GLY A 25 5.25 -11.83 -8.23
C GLY A 25 6.12 -11.83 -6.97
N GLU A 26 6.72 -10.69 -6.62
CA GLU A 26 7.56 -10.47 -5.44
C GLU A 26 6.69 -10.31 -4.19
N ARG A 27 6.09 -11.43 -3.76
CA ARG A 27 5.04 -11.44 -2.71
C ARG A 27 5.56 -11.01 -1.35
N ALA A 28 6.80 -11.37 -0.99
CA ALA A 28 7.35 -11.08 0.33
C ALA A 28 7.62 -9.58 0.49
N GLU A 29 8.22 -8.98 -0.52
CA GLU A 29 8.52 -7.56 -0.64
C GLU A 29 7.21 -6.76 -0.70
N ALA A 30 6.25 -7.20 -1.51
CA ALA A 30 4.93 -6.57 -1.54
C ALA A 30 4.26 -6.55 -0.16
N ALA A 31 4.32 -7.66 0.58
CA ALA A 31 3.78 -7.74 1.93
C ALA A 31 4.52 -6.83 2.92
N ALA A 32 5.82 -6.61 2.75
CA ALA A 32 6.58 -5.65 3.57
C ALA A 32 6.10 -4.22 3.32
N GLU A 33 5.93 -3.84 2.05
CA GLU A 33 5.49 -2.50 1.67
C GLU A 33 4.04 -2.20 2.06
N TYR A 34 3.12 -3.17 1.94
CA TYR A 34 1.77 -3.01 2.47
C TYR A 34 1.76 -2.78 3.98
N ARG A 35 2.60 -3.50 4.74
CA ARG A 35 2.74 -3.27 6.19
C ARG A 35 3.34 -1.91 6.50
N ALA A 36 4.29 -1.43 5.69
CA ALA A 36 4.85 -0.10 5.84
C ALA A 36 3.80 1.00 5.60
N ALA A 37 2.94 0.85 4.58
CA ALA A 37 1.81 1.74 4.36
C ALA A 37 0.82 1.76 5.54
N LEU A 38 0.56 0.58 6.13
CA LEU A 38 -0.32 0.43 7.31
C LEU A 38 0.34 0.91 8.62
N ALA A 39 1.66 0.93 8.73
CA ALA A 39 2.34 1.40 9.93
C ALA A 39 2.29 2.92 10.11
N LEU A 40 1.87 3.65 9.07
CA LEU A 40 1.68 5.10 9.07
C LEU A 40 0.29 5.51 9.61
N GLU A 41 -0.34 4.67 10.44
CA GLU A 41 -1.69 4.88 10.98
C GLU A 41 -1.85 6.30 11.57
N GLY A 42 -2.86 7.03 11.08
CA GLY A 42 -3.19 8.39 11.51
C GLY A 42 -2.83 9.49 10.50
N ASP A 43 -1.86 9.23 9.62
CA ASP A 43 -1.29 10.22 8.69
C ASP A 43 -1.52 9.85 7.20
N VAL A 44 -2.35 8.86 6.93
CA VAL A 44 -2.77 8.47 5.57
C VAL A 44 -4.28 8.34 5.46
N PRO A 45 -4.86 8.62 4.27
CA PRO A 45 -6.30 8.59 4.12
C PRO A 45 -6.82 7.14 4.17
N ALA A 46 -8.08 6.99 4.60
CA ALA A 46 -8.67 5.68 4.91
C ALA A 46 -8.73 4.73 3.69
N ASP A 47 -8.74 5.27 2.48
CA ASP A 47 -8.65 4.52 1.22
C ASP A 47 -7.31 3.77 1.13
N VAL A 48 -6.18 4.43 1.41
CA VAL A 48 -4.84 3.83 1.42
C VAL A 48 -4.76 2.67 2.42
N HIS A 49 -5.33 2.83 3.61
CA HIS A 49 -5.41 1.74 4.60
C HIS A 49 -6.27 0.57 4.13
N GLY A 50 -7.40 0.84 3.49
CA GLY A 50 -8.29 -0.17 2.94
C GLY A 50 -7.59 -0.98 1.85
N GLU A 51 -6.97 -0.29 0.89
CA GLU A 51 -6.23 -0.91 -0.21
C GLU A 51 -5.02 -1.70 0.29
N ALA A 52 -4.24 -1.16 1.23
CA ALA A 52 -3.09 -1.87 1.77
C ALA A 52 -3.47 -3.17 2.50
N ARG A 53 -4.56 -3.18 3.26
CA ARG A 53 -5.09 -4.40 3.90
C ARG A 53 -5.54 -5.43 2.87
N ALA A 54 -6.27 -5.00 1.84
CA ALA A 54 -6.74 -5.90 0.79
C ALA A 54 -5.57 -6.49 0.00
N GLY A 55 -4.58 -5.67 -0.35
CA GLY A 55 -3.36 -6.09 -1.04
C GLY A 55 -2.54 -7.07 -0.21
N LEU A 56 -2.34 -6.79 1.08
CA LEU A 56 -1.64 -7.69 2.00
C LEU A 56 -2.32 -9.07 2.07
N ALA A 57 -3.65 -9.11 2.22
CA ALA A 57 -4.41 -10.36 2.23
C ALA A 57 -4.27 -11.13 0.90
N ALA A 58 -4.33 -10.43 -0.23
CA ALA A 58 -4.19 -11.06 -1.54
C ALA A 58 -2.81 -11.73 -1.74
N VAL A 59 -1.72 -11.04 -1.34
CA VAL A 59 -0.37 -11.61 -1.50
C VAL A 59 -0.12 -12.78 -0.55
N THR A 60 -0.68 -12.76 0.67
CA THR A 60 -0.56 -13.86 1.63
C THR A 60 -1.39 -15.09 1.23
N GLU A 61 -2.56 -14.89 0.62
CA GLU A 61 -3.44 -15.98 0.19
C GLU A 61 -3.04 -16.57 -1.18
N GLY A 62 -2.01 -16.03 -1.84
CA GLY A 62 -1.64 -16.50 -3.17
C GLY A 62 -2.55 -15.98 -4.29
N ARG A 63 -3.48 -15.07 -4.01
CA ARG A 63 -4.37 -14.47 -5.02
C ARG A 63 -3.61 -13.45 -5.89
N PRO A 64 -3.91 -13.40 -7.20
CA PRO A 64 -3.37 -12.33 -8.05
C PRO A 64 -3.85 -10.98 -7.52
N ALA A 65 -2.94 -10.00 -7.47
CA ALA A 65 -3.27 -8.67 -6.97
C ALA A 65 -4.38 -8.03 -7.82
N PRO A 66 -5.36 -7.34 -7.21
CA PRO A 66 -6.32 -6.55 -7.96
C PRO A 66 -5.60 -5.51 -8.82
N ALA A 67 -6.09 -5.28 -10.03
CA ALA A 67 -5.52 -4.27 -10.91
C ALA A 67 -5.65 -2.89 -10.26
N LEU A 68 -4.54 -2.15 -10.21
CA LEU A 68 -4.48 -0.77 -9.72
C LEU A 68 -5.63 0.04 -10.32
N ARG A 69 -6.50 0.57 -9.45
CA ARG A 69 -7.49 1.57 -9.86
C ARG A 69 -6.85 2.94 -9.70
N PHE A 70 -6.25 3.42 -10.77
CA PHE A 70 -5.89 4.85 -10.85
C PHE A 70 -7.20 5.65 -10.90
N VAL A 71 -7.55 6.31 -9.80
CA VAL A 71 -8.53 7.39 -9.83
C VAL A 71 -7.93 8.55 -10.62
N ARG A 72 -8.56 8.87 -11.75
CA ARG A 72 -8.22 10.01 -12.61
C ARG A 72 -8.62 11.33 -11.96
#